data_AF-A0A3B8X245-F1
#
_entry.id   AF-A0A3B8X245-F1
#
_cell.length_a   1.000
_cell.length_b   1.000
_cell.length_c   1.000
_cell.angle_alpha   90.00
_cell.angle_beta   90.00
_cell.angle_gamma   90.00
#
_symmetry.space_group_name_H-M   'P 1'
#
loop_
_entity.id
_entity.type
_entity.pdbx_description
1 polymer ?
#
loop_
_entity_poly.entity_id
_entity_poly.type
_entity_poly.pdbx_seq_one_letter_code
_entity_poly.pdbx_strand_id
1 'polypeptide(L)'
;QQLLLAEKIDFAYLVRYTNAGWLVIDKPGAGNDGLFARDEEGNPLCWDGNSDALANAMAAGASPRLTGEYTLPDGTRAVPAFELMARRYLDDAYSPEAVADQTGVTPGTIRRLASELAEAAFEQEVVLDIPWTDWAGREQQQMIGRPVSFHAMRGISAHSNGFHTCRALHLLQMLLGTIDVPGGFRYKPPFPTAIPPHQLPAGKPAQVQPNSTLGGPPLGFPTGPEELLLDDNGEPMRIDKAYSWEAPLSAHGLMHMVITNAWKGDPYPIDTLFMFMANMSWNSSMNSAGVMEMLTDRDSDGEYKIPFIIYSDAFFSEMVPYADLILPDTTYLERWDAISLLDRPISSPEGPTDAIRQPII
;
A
#
# COMPACT_ATOMS: atom_id res chain seq x y z
N GLN A 1 16.07 -14.61 3.32
CA GLN A 1 16.87 -15.84 3.23
C GLN A 1 17.45 -16.29 4.57
N GLN A 2 18.34 -15.53 5.22
CA GLN A 2 19.09 -16.03 6.39
C GLN A 2 18.20 -16.49 7.56
N LEU A 3 17.11 -15.77 7.86
CA LEU A 3 16.11 -16.20 8.85
C LEU A 3 15.42 -17.52 8.48
N LEU A 4 15.16 -17.75 7.17
CA LEU A 4 14.54 -18.98 6.68
C LEU A 4 15.48 -20.17 6.82
N LEU A 5 16.74 -20.02 6.43
CA LEU A 5 17.76 -21.08 6.55
C LEU A 5 18.06 -21.45 8.00
N ALA A 6 17.98 -20.48 8.91
CA ALA A 6 18.20 -20.68 10.34
C ALA A 6 16.93 -21.14 11.09
N GLU A 7 15.78 -21.28 10.40
CA GLU A 7 14.47 -21.57 10.99
C GLU A 7 14.08 -20.60 12.13
N LYS A 8 14.58 -19.36 12.07
CA LYS A 8 14.26 -18.30 13.02
C LYS A 8 13.02 -17.55 12.53
N ILE A 9 11.88 -18.25 12.61
CA ILE A 9 10.57 -17.81 12.14
C ILE A 9 9.53 -18.07 13.23
N ASP A 10 8.66 -17.09 13.48
CA ASP A 10 7.50 -17.24 14.35
C ASP A 10 6.34 -17.90 13.58
N PHE A 11 6.42 -19.22 13.40
CA PHE A 11 5.39 -19.97 12.67
C PHE A 11 4.01 -19.88 13.34
N ALA A 12 3.96 -19.80 14.66
CA ALA A 12 2.70 -19.64 15.40
C ALA A 12 2.05 -18.29 15.07
N TYR A 13 2.83 -17.21 15.03
CA TYR A 13 2.36 -15.90 14.59
C TYR A 13 1.84 -15.94 13.15
N LEU A 14 2.59 -16.54 12.22
CA LEU A 14 2.19 -16.63 10.80
C LEU A 14 0.86 -17.36 10.62
N VAL A 15 0.70 -18.51 11.28
CA VAL A 15 -0.55 -19.30 11.24
C VAL A 15 -1.72 -18.51 11.82
N ARG A 16 -1.51 -17.77 12.90
CA ARG A 16 -2.60 -17.11 13.63
C ARG A 16 -3.04 -15.78 13.01
N TYR A 17 -2.13 -14.99 12.45
CA TYR A 17 -2.37 -13.57 12.19
C TYR A 17 -2.12 -13.15 10.74
N THR A 18 -1.81 -14.08 9.85
CA THR A 18 -1.48 -13.77 8.45
C THR A 18 -2.17 -14.74 7.49
N ASN A 19 -2.10 -14.43 6.20
CA ASN A 19 -2.55 -15.31 5.12
C ASN A 19 -1.48 -16.35 4.71
N ALA A 20 -0.44 -16.57 5.51
CA ALA A 20 0.67 -17.49 5.21
C ALA A 20 0.20 -18.92 4.87
N GLY A 21 -0.88 -19.39 5.50
CA GLY A 21 -1.46 -20.72 5.26
C GLY A 21 -2.57 -20.77 4.22
N TRP A 22 -2.94 -19.64 3.60
CA TRP A 22 -3.95 -19.63 2.55
C TRP A 22 -3.40 -20.26 1.28
N LEU A 23 -4.21 -21.09 0.63
CA LEU A 23 -3.86 -21.76 -0.61
C LEU A 23 -3.95 -20.79 -1.79
N VAL A 24 -2.86 -20.69 -2.53
CA VAL A 24 -2.76 -19.94 -3.79
C VAL A 24 -2.84 -20.94 -4.94
N ILE A 25 -3.67 -20.64 -5.93
CA ILE A 25 -3.80 -21.43 -7.15
C ILE A 25 -2.49 -21.34 -7.93
N ASP A 26 -1.86 -22.49 -8.19
CA ASP A 26 -0.63 -22.61 -8.95
C ASP A 26 -0.95 -23.35 -10.26
N LYS A 27 -1.42 -22.59 -11.25
CA LYS A 27 -1.90 -23.07 -12.54
C LYS A 27 -1.43 -22.12 -13.65
N PRO A 28 -0.13 -22.11 -13.98
CA PRO A 28 0.45 -21.15 -14.91
C PRO A 28 -0.35 -21.02 -16.22
N GLY A 29 -0.69 -19.79 -16.58
CA GLY A 29 -1.42 -19.46 -17.82
C GLY A 29 -2.95 -19.52 -17.69
N ALA A 30 -3.51 -19.97 -16.56
CA ALA A 30 -4.93 -19.82 -16.28
C ALA A 30 -5.24 -18.40 -15.79
N GLY A 31 -6.45 -17.89 -16.05
CA GLY A 31 -6.85 -16.53 -15.65
C GLY A 31 -6.95 -16.32 -14.13
N ASN A 32 -7.01 -17.40 -13.35
CA ASN A 32 -7.03 -17.39 -11.89
C ASN A 32 -5.71 -17.83 -11.25
N ASP A 33 -4.65 -17.97 -12.04
CA ASP A 33 -3.30 -18.26 -11.54
C ASP A 33 -2.84 -17.17 -10.56
N GLY A 34 -2.27 -17.58 -9.42
CA GLY A 34 -1.82 -16.67 -8.37
C GLY A 34 -2.94 -16.06 -7.48
N LEU A 35 -4.21 -16.39 -7.73
CA LEU A 35 -5.32 -16.00 -6.84
C LEU A 35 -5.45 -16.98 -5.67
N PHE A 36 -6.04 -16.52 -4.55
CA PHE A 36 -6.39 -17.41 -3.45
C PHE A 36 -7.51 -18.36 -3.86
N ALA A 37 -7.34 -19.64 -3.55
CA ALA A 37 -8.39 -20.64 -3.65
C ALA A 37 -9.50 -20.31 -2.62
N ARG A 38 -10.76 -20.37 -3.06
CA ARG A 38 -11.93 -20.06 -2.25
C ARG A 38 -12.97 -21.17 -2.34
N ASP A 39 -13.75 -21.34 -1.28
CA ASP A 39 -14.96 -22.18 -1.30
C ASP A 39 -16.14 -21.46 -1.99
N GLU A 40 -17.30 -22.14 -2.05
CA GLU A 40 -18.53 -21.61 -2.66
C GLU A 40 -19.08 -20.37 -1.95
N GLU A 41 -18.73 -20.17 -0.68
CA GLU A 41 -19.11 -19.02 0.15
C GLU A 41 -18.12 -17.85 0.00
N GLY A 42 -17.03 -18.05 -0.74
CA GLY A 42 -15.98 -17.07 -0.96
C GLY A 42 -14.92 -17.04 0.16
N ASN A 43 -14.95 -17.97 1.13
CA ASN A 43 -13.93 -18.04 2.16
C ASN A 43 -12.61 -18.54 1.57
N PRO A 44 -11.45 -18.00 1.98
CA PRO A 44 -10.16 -18.53 1.56
C PRO A 44 -9.93 -19.94 2.13
N LEU A 45 -9.33 -20.82 1.31
CA LEU A 45 -9.04 -22.19 1.70
C LEU A 45 -7.63 -22.35 2.28
N CYS A 46 -7.48 -23.27 3.24
CA CYS A 46 -6.20 -23.80 3.69
C CYS A 46 -6.22 -25.33 3.67
N TRP A 47 -5.05 -25.97 3.74
CA TRP A 47 -4.98 -27.36 4.18
C TRP A 47 -4.82 -27.41 5.70
N ASP A 48 -5.85 -27.89 6.40
CA ASP A 48 -5.84 -27.97 7.86
C ASP A 48 -5.04 -29.19 8.33
N GLY A 49 -4.06 -28.95 9.20
CA GLY A 49 -3.21 -29.99 9.79
C GLY A 49 -3.94 -30.89 10.78
N ASN A 50 -5.06 -30.42 11.39
CA ASN A 50 -5.81 -31.23 12.35
C ASN A 50 -6.70 -32.26 11.66
N SER A 51 -7.45 -31.85 10.63
CA SER A 51 -8.32 -32.75 9.85
C SER A 51 -7.61 -33.45 8.68
N ASP A 52 -6.41 -32.99 8.32
CA ASP A 52 -5.67 -33.38 7.12
C ASP A 52 -6.52 -33.27 5.84
N ALA A 53 -7.20 -32.14 5.68
CA ALA A 53 -8.12 -31.88 4.58
C ALA A 53 -8.22 -30.38 4.28
N LEU A 54 -8.90 -30.02 3.19
CA LEU A 54 -9.27 -28.64 2.89
C LEU A 54 -10.23 -28.11 3.96
N ALA A 55 -10.00 -26.87 4.41
CA ALA A 55 -10.83 -26.18 5.37
C ALA A 55 -10.87 -24.67 5.07
N ASN A 56 -11.84 -23.99 5.69
CA ASN A 56 -11.89 -22.53 5.70
C ASN A 56 -10.72 -21.99 6.54
N ALA A 57 -9.82 -21.23 5.91
CA ALA A 57 -8.64 -20.66 6.54
C ALA A 57 -8.95 -19.59 7.59
N MET A 58 -10.18 -19.05 7.59
CA MET A 58 -10.68 -18.08 8.57
C MET A 58 -11.35 -18.73 9.78
N ALA A 59 -11.51 -20.06 9.81
CA ALA A 59 -12.11 -20.73 10.95
C ALA A 59 -11.18 -20.64 12.18
N ALA A 60 -11.72 -20.26 13.34
CA ALA A 60 -10.95 -20.03 14.57
C ALA A 60 -10.12 -21.25 15.03
N GLY A 61 -10.59 -22.46 14.71
CA GLY A 61 -9.94 -23.74 15.03
C GLY A 61 -9.07 -24.32 13.91
N ALA A 62 -8.95 -23.62 12.77
CA ALA A 62 -8.08 -24.08 11.69
C ALA A 62 -6.61 -24.04 12.13
N SER A 63 -5.86 -25.06 11.70
CA SER A 63 -4.41 -25.15 11.83
C SER A 63 -3.77 -25.30 10.44
N PRO A 64 -3.78 -24.23 9.61
CA PRO A 64 -3.20 -24.25 8.27
C PRO A 64 -1.76 -24.79 8.22
N ARG A 65 -1.50 -25.74 7.32
CA ARG A 65 -0.13 -26.10 6.94
C ARG A 65 0.50 -24.98 6.10
N LEU A 66 1.73 -24.62 6.43
CA LEU A 66 2.45 -23.54 5.75
C LEU A 66 3.29 -24.01 4.55
N THR A 67 3.51 -25.32 4.43
CA THR A 67 4.34 -25.92 3.39
C THR A 67 3.59 -27.03 2.66
N GLY A 68 4.13 -27.43 1.50
CA GLY A 68 3.59 -28.53 0.70
C GLY A 68 2.76 -28.09 -0.50
N GLU A 69 2.21 -29.07 -1.20
CA GLU A 69 1.41 -28.90 -2.41
C GLU A 69 0.15 -29.73 -2.28
N TYR A 70 -0.98 -29.12 -2.62
CA TYR A 70 -2.29 -29.71 -2.40
C TYR A 70 -3.09 -29.65 -3.70
N THR A 71 -4.04 -30.57 -3.82
CA THR A 71 -4.93 -30.67 -4.98
C THR A 71 -6.32 -30.27 -4.55
N LEU A 72 -6.88 -29.25 -5.21
CA LEU A 72 -8.26 -28.82 -5.04
C LEU A 72 -9.23 -29.85 -5.66
N PRO A 73 -10.55 -29.81 -5.32
CA PRO A 73 -11.51 -30.82 -5.79
C PRO A 73 -11.64 -30.90 -7.33
N ASP A 74 -11.36 -29.81 -8.04
CA ASP A 74 -11.35 -29.74 -9.51
C ASP A 74 -10.04 -30.26 -10.15
N GLY A 75 -9.11 -30.76 -9.33
CA GLY A 75 -7.78 -31.22 -9.75
C GLY A 75 -6.74 -30.10 -9.87
N THR A 76 -7.10 -28.85 -9.60
CA THR A 76 -6.16 -27.72 -9.65
C THR A 76 -5.14 -27.82 -8.51
N ARG A 77 -3.85 -27.60 -8.83
CA ARG A 77 -2.78 -27.53 -7.84
C ARG A 77 -2.84 -26.20 -7.09
N ALA A 78 -2.67 -26.28 -5.77
CA ALA A 78 -2.61 -25.11 -4.91
C ALA A 78 -1.52 -25.26 -3.85
N VAL A 79 -0.91 -24.13 -3.48
CA VAL A 79 0.29 -24.06 -2.64
C VAL A 79 0.07 -22.99 -1.56
N PRO A 80 0.43 -23.24 -0.28
CA PRO A 80 0.34 -22.20 0.74
C PRO A 80 1.15 -20.94 0.37
N ALA A 81 0.65 -19.75 0.70
CA ALA A 81 1.33 -18.50 0.41
C ALA A 81 2.75 -18.43 1.02
N PHE A 82 2.95 -19.01 2.20
CA PHE A 82 4.27 -19.11 2.84
C PHE A 82 5.26 -19.95 2.02
N GLU A 83 4.85 -21.10 1.50
CA GLU A 83 5.68 -21.97 0.67
C GLU A 83 6.18 -21.22 -0.58
N LEU A 84 5.31 -20.46 -1.26
CA LEU A 84 5.70 -19.65 -2.41
C LEU A 84 6.71 -18.55 -2.03
N MET A 85 6.48 -17.87 -0.90
CA MET A 85 7.40 -16.86 -0.36
C MET A 85 8.75 -17.50 0.00
N ALA A 86 8.75 -18.62 0.71
CA ALA A 86 9.94 -19.33 1.15
C ALA A 86 10.76 -19.80 -0.06
N ARG A 87 10.14 -20.45 -1.05
CA ARG A 87 10.80 -20.85 -2.31
C ARG A 87 11.50 -19.66 -2.97
N ARG A 88 10.81 -18.53 -3.09
CA ARG A 88 11.37 -17.32 -3.69
C ARG A 88 12.60 -16.81 -2.93
N TYR A 89 12.51 -16.70 -1.60
CA TYR A 89 13.57 -16.08 -0.80
C TYR A 89 14.66 -17.05 -0.34
N LEU A 90 14.50 -18.35 -0.58
CA LEU A 90 15.53 -19.37 -0.44
C LEU A 90 16.41 -19.50 -1.68
N ASP A 91 15.97 -19.02 -2.83
CA ASP A 91 16.77 -18.97 -4.06
C ASP A 91 18.13 -18.29 -3.83
N ASP A 92 19.17 -18.84 -4.45
CA ASP A 92 20.56 -18.38 -4.30
C ASP A 92 20.76 -16.92 -4.74
N ALA A 93 19.88 -16.39 -5.59
CA ALA A 93 19.88 -14.97 -5.97
C ALA A 93 19.64 -14.03 -4.78
N TYR A 94 19.07 -14.53 -3.67
CA TYR A 94 18.91 -13.77 -2.41
C TYR A 94 19.98 -14.08 -1.37
N SER A 95 21.05 -14.79 -1.76
CA SER A 95 22.17 -15.04 -0.87
C SER A 95 22.92 -13.76 -0.50
N PRO A 96 23.48 -13.65 0.72
CA PRO A 96 24.33 -12.54 1.10
C PRO A 96 25.44 -12.26 0.08
N GLU A 97 26.01 -13.32 -0.50
CA GLU A 97 27.00 -13.23 -1.58
C GLU A 97 26.42 -12.61 -2.85
N ALA A 98 25.27 -13.09 -3.32
CA ALA A 98 24.66 -12.62 -4.56
C ALA A 98 24.24 -11.15 -4.52
N VAL A 99 23.81 -10.65 -3.35
CA VAL A 99 23.26 -9.28 -3.21
C VAL A 99 24.29 -8.26 -2.72
N ALA A 100 25.48 -8.68 -2.28
CA ALA A 100 26.44 -7.78 -1.63
C ALA A 100 26.89 -6.64 -2.54
N ASP A 101 27.25 -6.94 -3.79
CA ASP A 101 27.73 -5.93 -4.74
C ASP A 101 26.62 -4.93 -5.09
N GLN A 102 25.39 -5.41 -5.28
CA GLN A 102 24.24 -4.56 -5.61
C GLN A 102 23.84 -3.64 -4.46
N THR A 103 23.89 -4.15 -3.23
CA THR A 103 23.47 -3.41 -2.02
C THR A 103 24.57 -2.56 -1.42
N GLY A 104 25.84 -2.86 -1.72
CA GLY A 104 27.01 -2.29 -1.06
C GLY A 104 27.19 -2.77 0.38
N VAL A 105 26.45 -3.81 0.82
CA VAL A 105 26.51 -4.35 2.18
C VAL A 105 27.22 -5.70 2.15
N THR A 106 28.27 -5.86 2.96
CA THR A 106 29.06 -7.10 2.93
C THR A 106 28.24 -8.33 3.35
N PRO A 107 28.55 -9.53 2.81
CA PRO A 107 27.84 -10.75 3.20
C PRO A 107 27.85 -11.02 4.71
N GLY A 108 28.98 -10.72 5.37
CA GLY A 108 29.11 -10.82 6.82
C GLY A 108 28.19 -9.87 7.58
N THR A 109 27.99 -8.65 7.08
CA THR A 109 27.06 -7.68 7.67
C THR A 109 25.61 -8.14 7.53
N ILE A 110 25.22 -8.65 6.35
CA ILE A 110 23.86 -9.16 6.11
C ILE A 110 23.55 -10.32 7.08
N ARG A 111 24.48 -11.27 7.22
CA ARG A 111 24.33 -12.39 8.17
C ARG A 111 24.25 -11.92 9.61
N ARG A 112 25.15 -11.01 10.01
CA ARG A 112 25.15 -10.44 11.36
C ARG A 112 23.83 -9.76 11.68
N LEU A 113 23.33 -8.90 10.79
CA LEU A 113 22.04 -8.22 10.97
C LEU A 113 20.88 -9.22 11.08
N ALA A 114 20.85 -10.26 10.25
CA ALA A 114 19.83 -11.30 10.36
C ALA A 114 19.90 -12.06 11.70
N SER A 115 21.12 -12.35 12.17
CA SER A 115 21.35 -12.99 13.48
C SER A 115 20.92 -12.10 14.64
N GLU A 116 21.30 -10.82 14.62
CA GLU A 116 20.92 -9.85 15.66
C GLU A 116 19.39 -9.67 15.73
N LEU A 117 18.71 -9.62 14.58
CA LEU A 117 17.25 -9.58 14.53
C LEU A 117 16.62 -10.85 15.11
N ALA A 118 17.17 -12.03 14.79
CA ALA A 118 16.69 -13.29 15.33
C ALA A 118 16.93 -13.42 16.84
N GLU A 119 18.11 -13.03 17.33
CA GLU A 119 18.44 -13.03 18.75
C GLU A 119 17.49 -12.11 19.53
N ALA A 120 17.33 -10.86 19.07
CA ALA A 120 16.41 -9.90 19.71
C ALA A 120 14.96 -10.42 19.72
N ALA A 121 14.48 -11.00 18.61
CA ALA A 121 13.12 -11.51 18.54
C ALA A 121 12.90 -12.77 19.41
N PHE A 122 13.79 -13.76 19.34
CA PHE A 122 13.54 -15.10 19.89
C PHE A 122 14.23 -15.38 21.23
N GLU A 123 15.29 -14.66 21.58
CA GLU A 123 16.07 -14.89 22.80
C GLU A 123 15.86 -13.80 23.86
N GLN A 124 15.32 -12.65 23.45
CA GLN A 124 14.97 -11.53 24.34
C GLN A 124 13.45 -11.28 24.37
N GLU A 125 12.67 -12.36 24.36
CA GLU A 125 11.21 -12.30 24.38
C GLU A 125 10.68 -11.51 25.59
N VAL A 126 9.72 -10.62 25.34
CA VAL A 126 9.05 -9.82 26.38
C VAL A 126 7.75 -10.50 26.75
N VAL A 127 7.61 -11.00 27.97
CA VAL A 127 6.36 -11.63 28.44
C VAL A 127 5.68 -10.70 29.43
N LEU A 128 4.42 -10.35 29.15
CA LEU A 128 3.58 -9.58 30.07
C LEU A 128 2.41 -10.46 30.52
N ASP A 129 2.19 -10.55 31.84
CA ASP A 129 1.05 -11.25 32.46
C ASP A 129 -0.25 -10.45 32.32
N ILE A 130 -0.62 -10.14 31.08
CA ILE A 130 -1.81 -9.39 30.72
C ILE A 130 -2.68 -10.30 29.84
N PRO A 131 -3.85 -10.74 30.32
CA PRO A 131 -4.75 -11.53 29.51
C PRO A 131 -5.38 -10.68 28.40
N TRP A 132 -5.62 -11.30 27.25
CA TRP A 132 -6.26 -10.64 26.11
C TRP A 132 -7.03 -11.64 25.25
N THR A 133 -7.93 -11.13 24.42
CA THR A 133 -8.71 -11.93 23.46
C THR A 133 -8.28 -11.57 22.05
N ASP A 134 -7.94 -12.57 21.24
CA ASP A 134 -7.53 -12.34 19.86
C ASP A 134 -8.72 -12.20 18.90
N TRP A 135 -8.43 -11.93 17.63
CA TRP A 135 -9.44 -11.72 16.59
C TRP A 135 -10.42 -12.90 16.40
N ALA A 136 -10.01 -14.11 16.80
CA ALA A 136 -10.80 -15.33 16.70
C ALA A 136 -11.59 -15.62 17.99
N GLY A 137 -11.57 -14.71 18.96
CA GLY A 137 -12.25 -14.86 20.25
C GLY A 137 -11.51 -15.76 21.24
N ARG A 138 -10.24 -16.11 21.00
CA ARG A 138 -9.48 -17.01 21.89
C ARG A 138 -8.85 -16.20 23.01
N GLU A 139 -9.03 -16.67 24.25
CA GLU A 139 -8.37 -16.09 25.42
C GLU A 139 -6.90 -16.50 25.48
N GLN A 140 -6.03 -15.51 25.59
CA GLN A 140 -4.59 -15.66 25.84
C GLN A 140 -4.32 -15.18 27.26
N GLN A 141 -3.49 -15.91 28.01
CA GLN A 141 -3.17 -15.56 29.40
C GLN A 141 -2.05 -14.51 29.50
N GLN A 142 -1.21 -14.42 28.47
CA GLN A 142 -0.04 -13.55 28.42
C GLN A 142 0.07 -12.87 27.05
N MET A 143 0.70 -11.69 27.04
CA MET A 143 1.16 -11.05 25.81
C MET A 143 2.62 -11.40 25.58
N ILE A 144 2.92 -11.98 24.42
CA ILE A 144 4.25 -12.36 24.01
C ILE A 144 4.80 -11.34 23.02
N GLY A 145 5.91 -10.71 23.39
CA GLY A 145 6.58 -9.64 22.67
C GLY A 145 7.86 -10.09 21.99
N ARG A 146 8.04 -9.64 20.75
CA ARG A 146 9.25 -9.81 19.94
C ARG A 146 9.85 -8.41 19.75
N PRO A 147 10.84 -7.97 20.55
CA PRO A 147 11.23 -6.57 20.65
C PRO A 147 12.10 -6.07 19.49
N VAL A 148 11.56 -6.15 18.28
CA VAL A 148 12.17 -5.65 17.04
C VAL A 148 11.16 -4.74 16.36
N SER A 149 11.53 -3.48 16.11
CA SER A 149 10.70 -2.52 15.38
C SER A 149 11.48 -1.94 14.21
N PHE A 150 10.82 -1.82 13.06
CA PHE A 150 11.40 -1.14 11.90
C PHE A 150 10.72 0.22 11.74
N HIS A 151 11.54 1.26 11.68
CA HIS A 151 11.09 2.62 11.37
C HIS A 151 11.55 3.00 9.97
N ALA A 152 10.61 3.03 9.04
CA ALA A 152 10.83 3.47 7.68
C ALA A 152 9.83 4.55 7.29
N MET A 153 10.27 5.48 6.45
CA MET A 153 9.47 6.62 5.99
C MET A 153 9.75 6.84 4.49
N ARG A 154 9.73 8.09 4.01
CA ARG A 154 9.72 8.44 2.59
C ARG A 154 10.91 7.91 1.79
N GLY A 155 12.09 7.78 2.39
CA GLY A 155 13.31 7.41 1.65
C GLY A 155 13.14 6.11 0.86
N ILE A 156 12.73 5.04 1.52
CA ILE A 156 12.60 3.71 0.91
C ILE A 156 11.40 3.58 -0.05
N SER A 157 10.44 4.51 0.02
CA SER A 157 9.20 4.46 -0.74
C SER A 157 9.22 5.36 -1.98
N ALA A 158 10.17 6.31 -2.09
CA ALA A 158 10.24 7.31 -3.15
C ALA A 158 10.99 6.82 -4.42
N HIS A 159 10.82 5.55 -4.76
CA HIS A 159 11.43 4.89 -5.92
C HIS A 159 10.38 4.05 -6.66
N SER A 160 10.61 3.72 -7.93
CA SER A 160 9.65 2.95 -8.74
C SER A 160 9.28 1.58 -8.15
N ASN A 161 10.21 0.97 -7.40
CA ASN A 161 9.99 -0.29 -6.68
C ASN A 161 9.70 -0.11 -5.17
N GLY A 162 9.45 1.12 -4.71
CA GLY A 162 9.29 1.46 -3.29
C GLY A 162 8.20 0.67 -2.59
N PHE A 163 7.10 0.37 -3.29
CA PHE A 163 6.04 -0.51 -2.78
C PHE A 163 6.59 -1.88 -2.36
N HIS A 164 7.42 -2.52 -3.20
CA HIS A 164 8.00 -3.82 -2.89
C HIS A 164 9.03 -3.75 -1.76
N THR A 165 9.79 -2.67 -1.66
CA THR A 165 10.72 -2.43 -0.55
C THR A 165 9.98 -2.33 0.78
N CYS A 166 8.92 -1.52 0.85
CA CYS A 166 8.05 -1.44 2.03
C CYS A 166 7.40 -2.79 2.35
N ARG A 167 6.90 -3.51 1.34
CA ARG A 167 6.32 -4.85 1.50
C ARG A 167 7.33 -5.85 2.08
N ALA A 168 8.60 -5.80 1.64
CA ALA A 168 9.65 -6.69 2.15
C ALA A 168 9.96 -6.46 3.63
N LEU A 169 9.92 -5.21 4.10
CA LEU A 169 10.07 -4.91 5.54
C LEU A 169 8.94 -5.51 6.37
N HIS A 170 7.70 -5.40 5.92
CA HIS A 170 6.58 -6.02 6.63
C HIS A 170 6.62 -7.56 6.55
N LEU A 171 7.12 -8.15 5.46
CA LEU A 171 7.39 -9.59 5.41
C LEU A 171 8.39 -10.01 6.50
N LEU A 172 9.49 -9.27 6.70
CA LEU A 172 10.43 -9.53 7.80
C LEU A 172 9.77 -9.38 9.17
N GLN A 173 8.96 -8.34 9.37
CA GLN A 173 8.24 -8.15 10.63
C GLN A 173 7.28 -9.31 10.94
N MET A 174 6.56 -9.81 9.93
CA MET A 174 5.66 -10.97 10.07
C MET A 174 6.43 -12.26 10.33
N LEU A 175 7.56 -12.50 9.65
CA LEU A 175 8.41 -13.68 9.91
C LEU A 175 8.94 -13.70 11.35
N LEU A 176 9.23 -12.53 11.93
CA LEU A 176 9.71 -12.40 13.30
C LEU A 176 8.58 -12.31 14.34
N GLY A 177 7.32 -12.20 13.93
CA GLY A 177 6.17 -12.04 14.83
C GLY A 177 6.14 -10.71 15.58
N THR A 178 6.58 -9.63 14.92
CA THR A 178 6.89 -8.34 15.60
C THR A 178 5.84 -7.25 15.42
N ILE A 179 4.72 -7.54 14.76
CA ILE A 179 3.64 -6.56 14.54
C ILE A 179 2.65 -6.65 15.70
N ASP A 180 2.33 -5.50 16.30
CA ASP A 180 1.35 -5.31 17.37
C ASP A 180 1.61 -6.15 18.64
N VAL A 181 2.89 -6.35 18.95
CA VAL A 181 3.35 -7.04 20.16
C VAL A 181 4.24 -6.14 21.05
N PRO A 182 4.40 -6.43 22.35
CA PRO A 182 5.29 -5.66 23.22
C PRO A 182 6.71 -5.53 22.65
N GLY A 183 7.21 -4.29 22.59
CA GLY A 183 8.54 -3.96 22.04
C GLY A 183 8.64 -3.99 20.50
N GLY A 184 7.58 -4.40 19.80
CA GLY A 184 7.54 -4.52 18.35
C GLY A 184 7.03 -3.27 17.62
N PHE A 185 6.71 -3.44 16.33
CA PHE A 185 6.09 -2.42 15.49
C PHE A 185 4.60 -2.28 15.84
N ARG A 186 4.15 -1.08 16.19
CA ARG A 186 2.76 -0.79 16.51
C ARG A 186 2.09 0.00 15.38
N TYR A 187 0.89 -0.41 14.99
CA TYR A 187 0.05 0.39 14.10
C TYR A 187 -0.27 1.75 14.72
N LYS A 188 -0.19 2.80 13.91
CA LYS A 188 -0.63 4.13 14.34
C LYS A 188 -2.15 4.22 14.20
N PRO A 189 -2.89 4.73 15.20
CA PRO A 189 -4.31 5.00 15.05
C PRO A 189 -4.58 5.84 13.79
N PRO A 190 -5.66 5.54 13.04
CA PRO A 190 -6.78 4.64 13.37
C PRO A 190 -6.56 3.18 12.94
N PHE A 191 -5.34 2.78 12.58
CA PHE A 191 -5.04 1.41 12.16
C PHE A 191 -4.90 0.46 13.36
N PRO A 192 -5.13 -0.86 13.16
CA PRO A 192 -5.49 -1.50 11.89
C PRO A 192 -6.94 -1.22 11.46
N THR A 193 -7.14 -1.00 10.16
CA THR A 193 -8.46 -0.97 9.51
C THR A 193 -8.72 -2.30 8.81
N ALA A 194 -9.93 -2.52 8.27
CA ALA A 194 -10.15 -3.63 7.35
C ALA A 194 -9.11 -3.62 6.20
N ILE A 195 -8.62 -4.80 5.82
CA ILE A 195 -7.62 -4.96 4.75
C ILE A 195 -8.19 -5.90 3.67
N PRO A 196 -8.26 -5.46 2.40
CA PRO A 196 -8.14 -4.07 1.97
C PRO A 196 -9.28 -3.21 2.57
N PRO A 197 -9.08 -1.89 2.75
CA PRO A 197 -10.17 -1.01 3.19
C PRO A 197 -11.33 -1.08 2.21
N HIS A 198 -12.58 -1.09 2.70
CA HIS A 198 -13.79 -1.17 1.87
C HIS A 198 -14.08 0.09 1.04
N GLN A 199 -13.13 1.02 0.95
CA GLN A 199 -13.28 2.26 0.21
C GLN A 199 -12.76 2.09 -1.21
N LEU A 200 -13.67 2.08 -2.18
CA LEU A 200 -13.36 2.03 -3.61
C LEU A 200 -13.26 3.44 -4.21
N PRO A 201 -12.40 3.64 -5.22
CA PRO A 201 -12.35 4.92 -5.92
C PRO A 201 -13.62 5.12 -6.76
N ALA A 202 -14.21 6.31 -6.68
CA ALA A 202 -15.25 6.75 -7.57
C ALA A 202 -14.65 7.43 -8.82
N GLY A 203 -15.32 7.26 -9.96
CA GLY A 203 -14.89 7.86 -11.22
C GLY A 203 -15.48 7.21 -12.47
N LYS A 204 -16.29 6.15 -12.32
CA LYS A 204 -16.99 5.52 -13.45
C LYS A 204 -18.06 6.46 -14.03
N PRO A 205 -18.48 6.29 -15.31
CA PRO A 205 -19.42 7.20 -15.96
C PRO A 205 -20.74 7.39 -15.19
N ALA A 206 -21.24 6.32 -14.57
CA ALA A 206 -22.46 6.37 -13.77
C ALA A 206 -22.31 7.15 -12.44
N GLN A 207 -21.08 7.37 -11.97
CA GLN A 207 -20.77 8.03 -10.70
C GLN A 207 -20.40 9.51 -10.86
N VAL A 208 -20.09 9.94 -12.09
CA VAL A 208 -19.65 11.30 -12.41
C VAL A 208 -20.73 11.96 -13.26
N GLN A 209 -21.41 12.97 -12.70
CA GLN A 209 -22.46 13.71 -13.38
C GLN A 209 -22.26 15.22 -13.19
N PRO A 210 -22.47 16.04 -14.23
CA PRO A 210 -22.38 17.50 -14.11
C PRO A 210 -23.29 18.03 -12.98
N ASN A 211 -22.78 19.03 -12.25
CA ASN A 211 -23.51 19.72 -11.17
C ASN A 211 -24.07 18.78 -10.09
N SER A 212 -23.45 17.62 -9.89
CA SER A 212 -23.86 16.62 -8.90
C SER A 212 -22.68 16.23 -8.02
N THR A 213 -22.96 15.76 -6.81
CA THR A 213 -21.93 15.18 -5.95
C THR A 213 -21.37 13.90 -6.57
N LEU A 214 -20.06 13.68 -6.44
CA LEU A 214 -19.44 12.42 -6.84
C LEU A 214 -20.06 11.24 -6.07
N GLY A 215 -20.29 10.11 -6.74
CA GLY A 215 -20.92 8.92 -6.14
C GLY A 215 -20.10 8.21 -5.05
N GLY A 216 -18.93 8.73 -4.69
CA GLY A 216 -18.03 8.20 -3.67
C GLY A 216 -16.75 9.04 -3.59
N PRO A 217 -15.77 8.63 -2.76
CA PRO A 217 -14.49 9.32 -2.68
C PRO A 217 -13.69 9.16 -3.97
N PRO A 218 -12.94 10.18 -4.43
CA PRO A 218 -12.14 10.09 -5.65
C PRO A 218 -10.91 9.18 -5.51
N LEU A 219 -10.60 8.73 -4.29
CA LEU A 219 -9.48 7.86 -3.96
C LEU A 219 -9.99 6.64 -3.21
N GLY A 220 -9.34 5.50 -3.44
CA GLY A 220 -9.67 4.23 -2.78
C GLY A 220 -8.65 3.13 -3.05
N PHE A 221 -9.02 1.92 -2.67
CA PHE A 221 -8.19 0.72 -2.70
C PHE A 221 -8.86 -0.37 -3.54
N PRO A 222 -8.62 -0.41 -4.87
CA PRO A 222 -9.10 -1.50 -5.70
C PRO A 222 -8.61 -2.87 -5.19
N THR A 223 -9.50 -3.84 -5.25
CA THR A 223 -9.36 -5.23 -4.81
C THR A 223 -9.44 -6.20 -5.99
N GLY A 224 -9.98 -5.73 -7.12
CA GLY A 224 -10.07 -6.46 -8.38
C GLY A 224 -10.03 -5.55 -9.61
N PRO A 225 -9.75 -6.10 -10.81
CA PRO A 225 -9.73 -5.35 -12.06
C PRO A 225 -11.03 -4.60 -12.39
N GLU A 226 -12.17 -5.15 -12.00
CA GLU A 226 -13.49 -4.57 -12.19
C GLU A 226 -13.68 -3.24 -11.43
N GLU A 227 -12.80 -2.92 -10.48
CA GLU A 227 -12.81 -1.69 -9.69
C GLU A 227 -11.84 -0.62 -10.24
N LEU A 228 -11.11 -0.94 -11.32
CA LEU A 228 -10.30 0.04 -12.06
C LEU A 228 -11.19 1.09 -12.74
N LEU A 229 -10.61 2.27 -12.97
CA LEU A 229 -11.27 3.40 -13.64
C LEU A 229 -10.86 3.44 -15.11
N LEU A 230 -11.42 2.50 -15.85
CA LEU A 230 -11.20 2.30 -17.28
C LEU A 230 -12.50 2.49 -18.05
N ASP A 231 -12.41 2.94 -19.30
CA ASP A 231 -13.55 2.98 -20.22
C ASP A 231 -13.85 1.59 -20.80
N ASP A 232 -14.86 1.50 -21.68
CA ASP A 232 -15.27 0.24 -22.32
C ASP A 232 -14.18 -0.38 -23.23
N ASN A 233 -13.17 0.41 -23.62
CA ASN A 233 -12.02 -0.05 -24.41
C ASN A 233 -10.83 -0.45 -23.52
N GLY A 234 -10.90 -0.23 -22.21
CA GLY A 234 -9.82 -0.48 -21.26
C GLY A 234 -8.84 0.68 -21.12
N GLU A 235 -9.17 1.87 -21.62
CA GLU A 235 -8.33 3.08 -21.54
C GLU A 235 -8.55 3.85 -20.23
N PRO A 236 -7.53 4.54 -19.69
CA PRO A 236 -7.67 5.28 -18.44
C PRO A 236 -8.71 6.40 -18.51
N MET A 237 -9.63 6.44 -17.53
CA MET A 237 -10.65 7.48 -17.46
C MET A 237 -10.19 8.79 -16.81
N ARG A 238 -9.09 8.76 -16.04
CA ARG A 238 -8.58 9.93 -15.33
C ARG A 238 -7.39 10.52 -16.05
N ILE A 239 -7.28 11.85 -16.05
CA ILE A 239 -6.12 12.56 -16.62
C ILE A 239 -4.80 12.14 -15.96
N ASP A 240 -4.80 11.81 -14.67
CA ASP A 240 -3.61 11.32 -13.96
C ASP A 240 -3.32 9.83 -14.22
N LYS A 241 -4.19 9.12 -14.96
CA LYS A 241 -4.16 7.68 -15.21
C LYS A 241 -4.17 6.81 -13.95
N ALA A 242 -4.56 7.36 -12.80
CA ALA A 242 -4.72 6.57 -11.58
C ALA A 242 -5.82 5.52 -11.76
N TYR A 243 -5.64 4.37 -11.12
CA TYR A 243 -6.53 3.19 -11.18
C TYR A 243 -6.68 2.62 -12.60
N SER A 244 -5.62 2.71 -13.41
CA SER A 244 -5.53 2.05 -14.72
C SER A 244 -4.69 0.78 -14.66
N TRP A 245 -4.52 0.08 -15.78
CA TRP A 245 -3.59 -1.05 -15.89
C TRP A 245 -2.12 -0.66 -15.63
N GLU A 246 -1.74 0.59 -15.90
CA GLU A 246 -0.40 1.09 -15.61
C GLU A 246 -0.19 1.34 -14.11
N ALA A 247 -1.25 1.76 -13.40
CA ALA A 247 -1.18 2.14 -11.99
C ALA A 247 -2.40 1.66 -11.18
N PRO A 248 -2.62 0.34 -11.06
CA PRO A 248 -3.85 -0.21 -10.50
C PRO A 248 -3.99 0.06 -8.99
N LEU A 249 -2.87 0.25 -8.28
CA LEU A 249 -2.80 0.44 -6.83
C LEU A 249 -2.45 1.89 -6.43
N SER A 250 -2.85 2.87 -7.21
CA SER A 250 -2.59 4.30 -6.97
C SER A 250 -3.54 4.90 -5.94
N ALA A 251 -3.51 4.38 -4.71
CA ALA A 251 -4.42 4.76 -3.61
C ALA A 251 -4.42 6.27 -3.25
N HIS A 252 -3.39 7.02 -3.65
CA HIS A 252 -3.28 8.47 -3.45
C HIS A 252 -3.42 9.28 -4.75
N GLY A 253 -3.88 8.65 -5.84
CA GLY A 253 -3.86 9.24 -7.18
C GLY A 253 -2.42 9.46 -7.68
N LEU A 254 -2.30 10.06 -8.86
CA LEU A 254 -1.02 10.34 -9.50
C LEU A 254 -0.91 11.82 -9.88
N MET A 255 -1.16 12.72 -8.92
CA MET A 255 -1.17 14.17 -9.15
C MET A 255 0.08 14.70 -9.89
N HIS A 256 1.24 14.07 -9.67
CA HIS A 256 2.51 14.37 -10.36
C HIS A 256 2.49 14.13 -11.87
N MET A 257 1.54 13.34 -12.37
CA MET A 257 1.36 13.05 -13.78
C MET A 257 0.43 14.03 -14.49
N VAL A 258 -0.41 14.79 -13.76
CA VAL A 258 -1.48 15.61 -14.35
C VAL A 258 -0.97 16.60 -15.38
N ILE A 259 0.08 17.39 -15.07
CA ILE A 259 0.62 18.38 -16.02
C ILE A 259 1.22 17.68 -17.24
N THR A 260 2.00 16.62 -17.04
CA THR A 260 2.61 15.85 -18.13
C THR A 260 1.55 15.29 -19.07
N ASN A 261 0.48 14.73 -18.52
CA ASN A 261 -0.60 14.09 -19.27
C ASN A 261 -1.49 15.11 -19.97
N ALA A 262 -1.80 16.24 -19.32
CA ALA A 262 -2.48 17.37 -19.93
C ALA A 262 -1.70 17.93 -21.12
N TRP A 263 -0.39 18.14 -20.96
CA TRP A 263 0.51 18.60 -22.02
C TRP A 263 0.59 17.61 -23.21
N LYS A 264 0.51 16.30 -22.94
CA LYS A 264 0.46 15.26 -23.99
C LYS A 264 -0.91 15.11 -24.64
N GLY A 265 -1.99 15.54 -23.98
CA GLY A 265 -3.36 15.20 -24.34
C GLY A 265 -3.65 13.70 -24.19
N ASP A 266 -3.02 13.03 -23.22
CA ASP A 266 -3.06 11.58 -23.02
C ASP A 266 -3.45 11.25 -21.57
N PRO A 267 -4.62 10.64 -21.32
CA PRO A 267 -5.47 9.92 -22.27
C PRO A 267 -6.39 10.80 -23.14
N TYR A 268 -6.56 12.08 -22.80
CA TYR A 268 -7.37 13.03 -23.57
C TYR A 268 -6.92 14.47 -23.31
N PRO A 269 -7.22 15.41 -24.23
CA PRO A 269 -6.95 16.83 -23.99
C PRO A 269 -7.89 17.41 -22.93
N ILE A 270 -7.42 18.42 -22.22
CA ILE A 270 -8.23 19.25 -21.32
C ILE A 270 -8.30 20.67 -21.86
N ASP A 271 -9.39 21.37 -21.58
CA ASP A 271 -9.53 22.80 -21.87
C ASP A 271 -9.02 23.67 -20.71
N THR A 272 -9.22 23.22 -19.48
CA THR A 272 -8.89 23.95 -18.25
C THR A 272 -8.20 23.05 -17.24
N LEU A 273 -7.07 23.50 -16.72
CA LEU A 273 -6.40 22.94 -15.54
C LEU A 273 -6.67 23.83 -14.33
N PHE A 274 -7.37 23.30 -13.32
CA PHE A 274 -7.53 23.97 -12.03
C PHE A 274 -6.68 23.29 -10.95
N MET A 275 -5.86 24.07 -10.27
CA MET A 275 -5.00 23.61 -9.20
C MET A 275 -5.25 24.40 -7.90
N PHE A 276 -5.31 23.66 -6.79
CA PHE A 276 -5.55 24.18 -5.45
C PHE A 276 -4.77 23.34 -4.43
N MET A 277 -4.17 23.99 -3.42
CA MET A 277 -3.35 23.35 -2.36
C MET A 277 -2.17 22.51 -2.88
N ALA A 278 -1.76 22.71 -4.13
CA ALA A 278 -0.67 21.96 -4.77
C ALA A 278 0.20 22.91 -5.59
N ASN A 279 1.51 22.76 -5.50
CA ASN A 279 2.48 23.52 -6.29
C ASN A 279 3.29 22.53 -7.12
N MET A 280 2.76 22.15 -8.28
CA MET A 280 3.32 21.03 -9.07
C MET A 280 4.39 21.46 -10.07
N SER A 281 4.65 22.77 -10.26
CA SER A 281 5.86 23.23 -10.94
C SER A 281 7.12 23.07 -10.07
N TRP A 282 6.94 22.87 -8.76
CA TRP A 282 8.02 22.65 -7.81
C TRP A 282 7.93 21.33 -7.03
N ASN A 283 6.90 21.18 -6.20
CA ASN A 283 6.75 20.06 -5.28
C ASN A 283 6.18 18.83 -6.01
N SER A 284 6.77 17.67 -5.73
CA SER A 284 6.31 16.37 -6.26
C SER A 284 6.31 16.26 -7.79
N SER A 285 6.89 17.23 -8.51
CA SER A 285 7.10 17.19 -9.97
C SER A 285 8.11 16.12 -10.38
N MET A 286 9.10 15.86 -9.49
CA MET A 286 10.30 15.05 -9.75
C MET A 286 11.08 15.46 -11.03
N ASN A 287 10.70 16.57 -11.65
CA ASN A 287 11.21 17.12 -12.91
C ASN A 287 10.74 18.59 -13.06
N SER A 288 11.09 19.46 -12.12
CA SER A 288 10.57 20.84 -12.11
C SER A 288 10.87 21.61 -13.40
N ALA A 289 12.08 21.47 -13.95
CA ALA A 289 12.45 22.12 -15.21
C ALA A 289 11.57 21.68 -16.38
N GLY A 290 11.41 20.37 -16.59
CA GLY A 290 10.57 19.86 -17.66
C GLY A 290 9.09 20.20 -17.46
N VAL A 291 8.59 20.23 -16.22
CA VAL A 291 7.22 20.68 -15.94
C VAL A 291 7.04 22.16 -16.27
N MET A 292 7.99 23.02 -15.91
CA MET A 292 7.94 24.45 -16.26
C MET A 292 8.00 24.67 -17.78
N GLU A 293 8.77 23.85 -18.51
CA GLU A 293 8.75 23.85 -19.97
C GLU A 293 7.37 23.47 -20.51
N MET A 294 6.78 22.37 -20.03
CA MET A 294 5.44 21.89 -20.44
C MET A 294 4.35 22.94 -20.21
N LEU A 295 4.40 23.69 -19.10
CA LEU A 295 3.45 24.76 -18.77
C LEU A 295 3.52 25.95 -19.74
N THR A 296 4.61 26.08 -20.50
CA THR A 296 4.81 27.18 -21.45
C THR A 296 4.89 26.74 -22.91
N ASP A 297 4.84 25.43 -23.16
CA ASP A 297 4.96 24.86 -24.49
C ASP A 297 3.72 25.17 -25.34
N ARG A 298 3.97 25.45 -26.62
CA ARG A 298 2.96 25.85 -27.59
C ARG A 298 2.95 24.88 -28.76
N ASP A 299 1.80 24.67 -29.35
CA ASP A 299 1.66 23.86 -30.56
C ASP A 299 2.06 24.64 -31.83
N SER A 300 1.88 24.02 -33.00
CA SER A 300 2.19 24.63 -34.30
C SER A 300 1.32 25.84 -34.64
N ASP A 301 0.15 25.97 -34.01
CA ASP A 301 -0.78 27.08 -34.22
C ASP A 301 -0.46 28.26 -33.29
N GLY A 302 0.49 28.07 -32.37
CA GLY A 302 0.98 29.09 -31.44
C GLY A 302 0.19 29.17 -30.14
N GLU A 303 -0.76 28.26 -29.94
CA GLU A 303 -1.58 28.12 -28.74
C GLU A 303 -0.86 27.28 -27.69
N TYR A 304 -1.11 27.57 -26.41
CA TYR A 304 -0.55 26.77 -25.33
C TYR A 304 -1.17 25.37 -25.32
N LYS A 305 -0.34 24.34 -25.15
CA LYS A 305 -0.81 22.94 -25.10
C LYS A 305 -1.71 22.64 -23.91
N ILE A 306 -1.56 23.41 -22.82
CA ILE A 306 -2.52 23.47 -21.71
C ILE A 306 -3.24 24.82 -21.87
N PRO A 307 -4.49 24.85 -22.37
CA PRO A 307 -5.07 26.08 -22.89
C PRO A 307 -5.36 27.16 -21.84
N PHE A 308 -5.76 26.75 -20.64
CA PHE A 308 -6.14 27.68 -19.58
C PHE A 308 -5.84 27.12 -18.20
N ILE A 309 -5.13 27.89 -17.37
CA ILE A 309 -4.71 27.48 -16.02
C ILE A 309 -5.33 28.41 -14.99
N ILE A 310 -6.15 27.84 -14.12
CA ILE A 310 -6.65 28.48 -12.90
C ILE A 310 -5.82 28.00 -11.73
N TYR A 311 -5.36 28.93 -10.90
CA TYR A 311 -4.57 28.60 -9.72
C TYR A 311 -5.06 29.32 -8.47
N SER A 312 -5.27 28.57 -7.39
CA SER A 312 -5.63 29.12 -6.09
C SER A 312 -4.51 28.89 -5.08
N ASP A 313 -3.94 29.99 -4.58
CA ASP A 313 -2.82 29.98 -3.64
C ASP A 313 -2.92 31.16 -2.66
N ALA A 314 -2.42 30.94 -1.45
CA ALA A 314 -2.28 31.97 -0.42
C ALA A 314 -0.98 32.76 -0.57
N PHE A 315 -0.02 32.25 -1.34
CA PHE A 315 1.29 32.87 -1.55
C PHE A 315 1.64 32.97 -3.04
N PHE A 316 2.61 33.83 -3.36
CA PHE A 316 3.22 33.83 -4.68
C PHE A 316 4.16 32.62 -4.82
N SER A 317 3.64 31.49 -5.31
CA SER A 317 4.41 30.26 -5.55
C SER A 317 4.87 30.13 -7.01
N GLU A 318 5.71 29.14 -7.28
CA GLU A 318 6.27 28.85 -8.61
C GLU A 318 5.21 28.58 -9.68
N MET A 319 3.97 28.22 -9.32
CA MET A 319 2.87 28.05 -10.29
C MET A 319 2.27 29.38 -10.75
N VAL A 320 2.35 30.44 -9.92
CA VAL A 320 1.69 31.73 -10.16
C VAL A 320 2.07 32.37 -11.51
N PRO A 321 3.36 32.41 -11.92
CA PRO A 321 3.74 32.97 -13.22
C PRO A 321 3.19 32.24 -14.45
N TYR A 322 2.67 31.02 -14.28
CA TYR A 322 2.15 30.18 -15.35
C TYR A 322 0.62 30.12 -15.40
N ALA A 323 -0.07 30.78 -14.47
CA ALA A 323 -1.53 30.76 -14.40
C ALA A 323 -2.15 31.95 -15.15
N ASP A 324 -3.28 31.70 -15.82
CA ASP A 324 -4.07 32.74 -16.50
C ASP A 324 -5.00 33.47 -15.54
N LEU A 325 -5.54 32.74 -14.55
CA LEU A 325 -6.38 33.27 -13.48
C LEU A 325 -5.88 32.82 -12.12
N ILE A 326 -5.53 33.78 -11.28
CA ILE A 326 -5.11 33.54 -9.89
C ILE A 326 -6.24 33.92 -8.95
N LEU A 327 -6.63 32.97 -8.11
CA LEU A 327 -7.59 33.16 -7.03
C LEU A 327 -6.82 33.24 -5.70
N PRO A 328 -6.78 34.41 -5.03
CA PRO A 328 -6.09 34.52 -3.74
C PRO A 328 -6.85 33.69 -2.69
N ASP A 329 -6.15 32.74 -2.05
CA ASP A 329 -6.69 31.97 -0.93
C ASP A 329 -6.28 32.58 0.43
N THR A 330 -7.03 32.22 1.45
CA THR A 330 -6.76 32.52 2.85
C THR A 330 -5.66 31.63 3.42
N THR A 331 -4.89 32.18 4.36
CA THR A 331 -4.00 31.37 5.18
C THR A 331 -4.80 30.60 6.25
N TYR A 332 -4.15 29.62 6.89
CA TYR A 332 -4.75 28.87 7.99
C TYR A 332 -5.09 29.72 9.23
N LEU A 333 -4.68 30.99 9.28
CA LEU A 333 -4.98 31.94 10.36
C LEU A 333 -6.28 32.71 10.17
N GLU A 334 -6.88 32.65 8.97
CA GLU A 334 -8.03 33.48 8.58
C GLU A 334 -9.31 32.65 8.40
N ARG A 335 -9.22 31.33 8.54
CA ARG A 335 -10.32 30.40 8.25
C ARG A 335 -10.53 29.37 9.34
N TRP A 336 -11.79 28.99 9.51
CA TRP A 336 -12.16 27.79 10.25
C TRP A 336 -11.82 26.58 9.39
N ASP A 337 -11.04 25.67 9.95
CA ASP A 337 -10.60 24.44 9.27
C ASP A 337 -10.55 23.29 10.26
N ALA A 338 -10.48 22.06 9.77
CA ALA A 338 -10.28 20.87 10.59
C ALA A 338 -9.19 20.00 9.99
N ILE A 339 -8.24 19.56 10.82
CA ILE A 339 -7.35 18.47 10.46
C ILE A 339 -8.06 17.20 10.90
N SER A 340 -8.78 16.61 9.94
CA SER A 340 -9.60 15.43 10.15
C SER A 340 -8.77 14.16 10.05
N LEU A 341 -9.19 13.13 10.79
CA LEU A 341 -8.78 11.73 10.59
C LEU A 341 -8.91 11.23 9.13
N LEU A 342 -9.71 11.90 8.29
CA LEU A 342 -9.92 11.53 6.89
C LEU A 342 -8.73 11.85 5.95
N ASP A 343 -7.93 12.88 6.23
CA ASP A 343 -6.84 13.32 5.34
C ASP A 343 -5.47 12.77 5.79
N ARG A 344 -5.09 13.07 7.04
CA ARG A 344 -3.91 12.52 7.69
C ARG A 344 -4.19 12.38 9.17
N PRO A 345 -4.43 11.16 9.68
CA PRO A 345 -4.67 10.96 11.09
C PRO A 345 -3.47 11.45 11.88
N ILE A 346 -3.65 12.54 12.62
CA ILE A 346 -2.76 12.82 13.75
C ILE A 346 -3.14 11.77 14.79
N SER A 347 -2.13 11.15 15.37
CA SER A 347 -2.35 10.19 16.44
C SER A 347 -1.26 10.28 17.48
N SER A 348 -1.66 9.94 18.69
CA SER A 348 -0.79 9.70 19.83
C SER A 348 -0.76 8.20 20.12
N PRO A 349 0.16 7.73 20.97
CA PRO A 349 0.08 6.37 21.51
C PRO A 349 -1.26 6.05 22.20
N GLU A 350 -2.00 7.06 22.65
CA GLU A 350 -3.27 6.91 23.37
C GLU A 350 -4.48 6.85 22.44
N GLY A 351 -4.35 7.29 21.18
CA GLY A 351 -5.46 7.23 20.22
C GLY A 351 -5.38 8.24 19.07
N PRO A 352 -6.39 8.22 18.18
CA PRO A 352 -6.53 9.21 17.12
C PRO A 352 -6.79 10.59 17.69
N THR A 353 -6.29 11.62 17.01
CA THR A 353 -6.47 13.03 17.37
C THR A 353 -7.09 13.79 16.20
N ASP A 354 -8.14 14.56 16.49
CA ASP A 354 -8.65 15.60 15.60
C ASP A 354 -8.21 16.97 16.11
N ALA A 355 -8.03 17.92 15.19
CA ALA A 355 -7.73 19.29 15.53
C ALA A 355 -8.60 20.24 14.72
N ILE A 356 -9.12 21.29 15.38
CA ILE A 356 -9.70 22.43 14.70
C ILE A 356 -8.65 23.52 14.54
N ARG A 357 -8.70 24.25 13.42
CA ARG A 357 -8.02 25.52 13.25
C ARG A 357 -9.05 26.62 13.42
N GLN A 358 -8.78 27.52 14.36
CA GLN A 358 -9.58 28.70 14.62
C GLN A 358 -8.88 29.93 14.02
N PRO A 359 -9.60 30.82 13.32
CA PRO A 359 -9.06 32.09 12.87
C PRO A 359 -8.53 32.92 14.05
N ILE A 360 -7.38 33.56 13.88
CA ILE A 360 -6.79 34.49 14.85
C ILE A 360 -6.50 35.87 14.27
N ILE A 361 -6.80 36.09 12.99
CA ILE A 361 -6.70 37.37 12.28
C ILE A 361 -8.09 37.81 11.86
#